data_AF-A0A7J7UBX3-F1
#
_entry.id   AF-A0A7J7UBX3-F1
#
_cell.length_a   1.000
_cell.length_b   1.000
_cell.length_c   1.000
_cell.angle_alpha   90.00
_cell.angle_beta   90.00
_cell.angle_gamma   90.00
#
_symmetry.space_group_name_H-M   'P 1'
#
loop_
_entity.id
_entity.type
_entity.pdbx_description
1 polymer ?
#
loop_
_entity_poly.entity_id
_entity_poly.type
_entity_poly.pdbx_seq_one_letter_code
_entity_poly.pdbx_strand_id
1 'polypeptide(L)'
;MAGPELLLDSNIRLWVVLPIVIITFFVGMIRHYVSILLQSDKKLTQEQVSDSQVLIRSRVLRENGKYIPKQSFLTRKYYFNNPEDGFFKKTKRKVVPPSPMTDPTMLTDMMKGNVTFV
;
A
#
# COMPACT_ATOMS: atom_id res chain seq x y z
N MET A 1 -20.49 -39.26 31.31
CA MET A 1 -19.65 -38.39 30.47
C MET A 1 -19.58 -39.05 29.11
N ALA A 2 -20.30 -38.51 28.12
CA ALA A 2 -20.34 -39.08 26.77
C ALA A 2 -18.93 -39.01 26.16
N GLY A 3 -18.32 -40.17 25.92
CA GLY A 3 -17.07 -40.25 25.16
C GLY A 3 -17.31 -39.81 23.70
N PRO A 4 -16.26 -39.39 22.98
CA PRO A 4 -16.42 -38.98 21.59
C PRO A 4 -16.96 -40.14 20.74
N GLU A 5 -18.12 -39.97 20.10
CA GLU A 5 -18.86 -40.99 19.34
C GLU A 5 -18.24 -41.41 17.99
N LEU A 6 -16.99 -41.05 17.69
CA LEU A 6 -16.28 -41.54 16.50
C LEU A 6 -14.86 -42.02 16.85
N LEU A 7 -14.63 -43.33 16.70
CA LEU A 7 -13.30 -43.92 16.66
C LEU A 7 -12.70 -43.71 15.25
N LEU A 8 -11.83 -42.70 15.11
CA LEU A 8 -11.04 -42.54 13.88
C LEU A 8 -9.78 -43.41 13.92
N ASP A 9 -9.46 -44.04 12.80
CA ASP A 9 -8.21 -44.77 12.61
C ASP A 9 -7.02 -43.82 12.76
N SER A 10 -6.04 -44.21 13.59
CA SER A 10 -4.82 -43.45 13.82
C SER A 10 -3.98 -43.27 12.55
N ASN A 11 -4.11 -44.19 11.58
CA ASN A 11 -3.45 -44.06 10.28
C ASN A 11 -3.95 -42.84 9.50
N ILE A 12 -5.24 -42.49 9.58
CA ILE A 12 -5.80 -41.32 8.90
C ILE A 12 -5.13 -40.03 9.40
N ARG A 13 -4.81 -39.95 10.70
CA ARG A 13 -4.14 -38.79 11.30
C ARG A 13 -2.73 -38.59 10.73
N LEU A 14 -1.96 -39.68 10.62
CA LEU A 14 -0.57 -39.62 10.20
C LEU A 14 -0.41 -39.50 8.68
N TRP A 15 -1.30 -40.13 7.91
CA TRP A 15 -1.18 -40.18 6.45
C TRP A 15 -2.02 -39.13 5.71
N VAL A 16 -3.00 -38.52 6.37
CA VAL A 16 -3.88 -37.53 5.73
C VAL A 16 -3.76 -36.17 6.41
N VAL A 17 -3.97 -36.11 7.73
CA VAL A 17 -3.99 -34.82 8.45
C VAL A 17 -2.60 -34.17 8.47
N LEU A 18 -1.56 -34.92 8.85
CA LEU A 18 -0.21 -34.39 8.94
C LEU A 18 0.33 -33.92 7.57
N PRO A 19 0.17 -34.66 6.45
CA PRO A 19 0.59 -34.17 5.14
C PRO A 19 -0.20 -32.96 4.66
N ILE A 20 -1.51 -32.87 4.91
CA ILE A 20 -2.31 -31.70 4.53
C ILE A 20 -1.81 -30.44 5.27
N VAL A 21 -1.51 -30.54 6.56
CA VAL A 21 -0.96 -29.42 7.34
C VAL A 21 0.39 -28.98 6.78
N ILE A 22 1.26 -29.93 6.43
CA ILE A 22 2.58 -29.63 5.85
C ILE A 22 2.43 -28.95 4.47
N ILE A 23 1.59 -29.50 3.59
CA ILE A 23 1.37 -28.96 2.25
C ILE A 23 0.78 -27.55 2.33
N THR A 24 -0.24 -27.33 3.15
CA THR A 24 -0.88 -26.00 3.29
C THR A 24 0.09 -24.97 3.86
N PHE A 25 0.96 -25.35 4.80
CA PHE A 25 2.02 -24.50 5.32
C PHE A 25 3.01 -24.09 4.22
N PHE A 26 3.53 -25.06 3.46
CA PHE A 26 4.49 -24.77 2.38
C PHE A 26 3.87 -23.97 1.24
N VAL A 27 2.62 -24.26 0.85
CA VAL A 27 1.89 -23.46 -0.15
C VAL A 27 1.72 -22.02 0.34
N GLY A 28 1.41 -21.81 1.63
CA GLY A 28 1.36 -20.49 2.24
C GLY A 28 2.69 -19.73 2.16
N MET A 29 3.80 -20.41 2.47
CA MET A 29 5.14 -19.84 2.33
C MET A 29 5.48 -19.49 0.88
N ILE A 30 5.24 -20.41 -0.07
CA ILE A 30 5.50 -20.19 -1.49
C ILE A 30 4.69 -19.00 -1.99
N ARG A 31 3.40 -18.92 -1.65
CA ARG A 31 2.55 -17.79 -2.03
C ARG A 31 3.06 -16.47 -1.48
N HIS A 32 3.55 -16.44 -0.25
CA HIS A 32 4.15 -15.24 0.33
C HIS A 32 5.39 -14.78 -0.47
N TYR A 33 6.32 -15.69 -0.75
CA TYR A 33 7.53 -15.35 -1.50
C TYR A 33 7.23 -14.99 -2.96
N VAL A 34 6.29 -15.67 -3.61
CA VAL A 34 5.82 -15.31 -4.95
C VAL A 34 5.16 -13.93 -4.94
N SER A 35 4.38 -13.59 -3.91
CA SER A 35 3.79 -12.25 -3.78
C SER A 35 4.86 -11.16 -3.64
N ILE A 36 5.94 -11.42 -2.90
CA ILE A 36 7.07 -10.49 -2.80
C ILE A 36 7.76 -10.34 -4.15
N LEU A 37 7.96 -11.45 -4.88
CA LEU A 37 8.62 -11.42 -6.18
C LEU A 37 7.78 -10.70 -7.26
N LEU A 38 6.46 -10.83 -7.18
CA LEU A 38 5.52 -10.17 -8.10
C LEU A 38 5.21 -8.73 -7.72
N GLN A 39 5.67 -8.27 -6.55
CA GLN A 39 5.54 -6.89 -6.12
C GLN A 39 6.35 -6.00 -7.07
N SER A 40 5.65 -5.17 -7.83
CA SER A 40 6.26 -4.20 -8.74
C SER A 40 6.33 -2.85 -8.03
N ASP A 41 7.52 -2.26 -8.01
CA ASP A 41 7.66 -0.87 -7.58
C ASP A 41 7.15 0.04 -8.70
N LYS A 42 6.04 0.72 -8.42
CA LYS A 42 5.50 1.71 -9.35
C LYS A 42 6.53 2.81 -9.55
N LYS A 43 6.97 3.00 -10.80
CA LYS A 43 7.84 4.12 -11.16
C LYS A 43 7.07 5.43 -10.96
N LEU A 44 7.35 6.10 -9.85
CA LEU A 44 6.80 7.43 -9.57
C LEU A 44 7.63 8.47 -10.32
N THR A 45 6.97 9.45 -10.92
CA THR A 45 7.69 10.58 -11.51
C THR A 45 8.28 11.43 -10.39
N GLN A 46 9.45 12.05 -10.66
CA GLN A 46 10.08 12.95 -9.68
C GLN A 46 9.11 14.06 -9.22
N GLU A 47 8.25 14.53 -10.13
CA GLU A 47 7.21 15.50 -9.82
C GLU A 47 6.20 14.97 -8.79
N GLN A 48 5.69 13.75 -8.98
CA GLN A 48 4.76 13.11 -8.04
C GLN A 48 5.38 12.91 -6.65
N VAL A 49 6.65 12.50 -6.60
CA VAL A 49 7.37 12.37 -5.33
C VAL A 49 7.53 13.73 -4.66
N SER A 50 7.89 14.76 -5.43
CA SER A 50 8.04 16.12 -4.89
C SER A 50 6.74 16.68 -4.32
N ASP A 51 5.62 16.51 -5.04
CA ASP A 51 4.32 16.98 -4.61
C ASP A 51 3.84 16.22 -3.35
N SER A 52 4.09 14.90 -3.29
CA SER A 52 3.80 14.08 -2.10
C SER A 52 4.57 14.58 -0.87
N GLN A 53 5.87 14.87 -1.01
CA GLN A 53 6.70 15.40 0.07
C GLN A 53 6.22 16.79 0.52
N VAL A 54 5.80 17.66 -0.41
CA VAL A 54 5.23 18.97 -0.07
C VAL A 54 3.92 18.83 0.70
N LEU A 55 3.07 17.87 0.35
CA LEU A 55 1.84 17.57 1.11
C LEU A 55 2.15 17.05 2.52
N ILE A 56 3.14 16.17 2.68
CA ILE A 56 3.58 15.69 4.00
C ILE A 56 4.11 16.87 4.82
N ARG A 57 4.90 17.76 4.21
CA ARG A 57 5.43 18.95 4.87
C ARG A 57 4.32 19.89 5.34
N SER A 58 3.30 20.13 4.52
CA SER A 58 2.17 21.00 4.90
C SER A 58 1.33 20.38 6.02
N ARG A 59 1.16 19.06 6.02
CA ARG A 59 0.53 18.30 7.10
C ARG A 59 1.30 18.44 8.41
N VAL A 60 2.59 18.17 8.40
CA VAL A 60 3.45 18.28 9.59
C VAL A 60 3.50 19.72 10.10
N LEU A 61 3.53 20.72 9.20
CA LEU A 61 3.46 22.13 9.61
C LEU A 61 2.14 22.45 10.32
N ARG A 62 1.02 21.87 9.89
CA ARG A 62 -0.29 22.07 10.53
C ARG A 62 -0.38 21.36 11.88
N GLU A 63 0.12 20.13 11.98
CA GLU A 63 0.05 19.30 13.19
C GLU A 63 1.06 19.76 14.26
N ASN A 64 2.30 20.05 13.85
CA ASN A 64 3.43 20.32 14.73
C ASN A 64 3.96 21.76 14.64
N GLY A 65 3.23 22.68 14.00
CA GLY A 65 3.62 24.08 13.87
C GLY A 65 3.74 24.86 15.18
N LYS A 66 3.26 24.29 16.30
CA LYS A 66 3.35 24.88 17.64
C LYS A 66 4.75 24.90 18.24
N TYR A 67 5.69 24.11 17.72
CA TYR A 67 7.05 24.01 18.24
C TYR A 67 8.03 25.02 17.60
N ILE A 68 7.59 25.80 16.61
CA ILE A 68 8.41 26.82 15.96
C ILE A 68 7.93 28.23 16.34
N PRO A 69 8.79 29.26 16.21
CA PRO A 69 8.36 30.64 16.44
C PRO A 69 7.16 31.02 15.58
N LYS A 70 6.23 31.78 16.18
CA LYS A 70 4.98 32.20 15.54
C LYS A 70 5.22 32.88 14.19
N GLN A 71 6.24 33.73 14.10
CA GLN A 71 6.60 34.40 12.85
C GLN A 71 6.99 33.40 11.75
N SER A 72 7.85 32.42 12.06
CA SER A 72 8.27 31.39 11.11
C SER A 72 7.10 30.51 10.65
N PHE A 73 6.16 30.21 11.55
CA PHE A 73 4.93 29.50 11.18
C PHE A 73 4.08 30.32 10.22
N LEU A 74 3.86 31.60 10.50
CA LEU A 74 3.06 32.49 9.66
C LEU A 74 3.67 32.68 8.27
N THR A 75 4.99 32.86 8.17
CA THR A 75 5.68 32.94 6.87
C THR A 75 5.51 31.66 6.05
N ARG A 76 5.66 30.49 6.67
CA ARG A 76 5.47 29.20 5.98
C ARG A 76 4.00 28.95 5.59
N LYS A 77 3.06 29.36 6.45
CA LYS A 77 1.61 29.31 6.16
C LYS A 77 1.27 30.23 4.99
N TYR A 78 1.84 31.43 4.95
CA TYR A 78 1.66 32.37 3.84
C TYR A 78 2.19 31.81 2.53
N TYR A 79 3.40 31.23 2.51
CA TYR A 79 3.97 30.58 1.32
C TYR A 79 3.04 29.51 0.71
N PHE A 80 2.34 28.73 1.54
CA PHE A 80 1.43 27.70 1.04
C PHE A 80 0.06 28.25 0.61
N ASN A 81 -0.48 29.23 1.34
CA ASN A 81 -1.88 29.64 1.23
C ASN A 81 -2.09 31.02 0.59
N ASN A 82 -1.04 31.72 0.16
CA ASN A 82 -1.16 33.01 -0.49
C ASN A 82 -2.10 32.90 -1.71
N PRO A 83 -3.15 33.74 -1.83
CA PRO A 83 -4.07 33.69 -2.97
C PRO A 83 -3.40 33.83 -4.33
N GLU A 84 -2.38 34.68 -4.43
CA GLU A 84 -1.70 35.00 -5.70
C GLU A 84 -0.56 34.01 -6.02
N ASP A 85 0.38 33.81 -5.07
CA ASP A 85 1.61 33.02 -5.28
C ASP A 85 1.72 31.74 -4.42
N GLY A 86 0.62 31.32 -3.78
CA GLY A 86 0.63 30.13 -2.94
C GLY A 86 0.96 28.88 -3.74
N PHE A 87 1.83 28.01 -3.20
CA PHE A 87 2.22 26.76 -3.87
C PHE A 87 1.00 25.92 -4.32
N PHE A 88 -0.05 25.85 -3.49
CA PHE A 88 -1.28 25.10 -3.81
C PHE A 88 -2.21 25.78 -4.80
N LYS A 89 -1.99 27.05 -5.13
CA LYS A 89 -2.79 27.82 -6.11
C LYS A 89 -2.12 27.86 -7.47
N LYS A 90 -0.79 28.04 -7.48
CA LYS A 90 0.04 28.18 -8.69
C LYS A 90 0.34 26.84 -9.36
N THR A 91 0.63 25.80 -8.59
CA THR A 91 1.04 24.50 -9.12
C THR A 91 -0.20 23.67 -9.50
N LYS A 92 -0.74 23.89 -10.71
CA LYS A 92 -1.77 23.02 -11.29
C LYS A 92 -1.10 21.92 -12.11
N ARG A 93 -1.05 20.71 -11.57
CA ARG A 93 -0.59 19.54 -12.32
C ARG A 93 -1.70 19.06 -13.26
N LYS A 94 -1.37 18.86 -14.54
CA LYS A 94 -2.24 18.13 -15.46
C LYS A 94 -2.22 16.67 -15.05
N VAL A 95 -3.21 16.24 -14.27
CA VAL A 95 -3.45 14.82 -14.06
C VAL A 95 -4.04 14.30 -15.35
N VAL A 96 -3.20 13.76 -16.23
CA VAL A 96 -3.70 12.95 -17.34
C VAL A 96 -4.26 11.69 -16.71
N PRO A 97 -5.57 11.41 -16.85
CA PRO A 97 -6.13 10.15 -16.37
C PRO A 97 -5.34 9.03 -17.03
N PRO A 98 -4.77 8.09 -16.27
CA PRO A 98 -4.04 6.98 -16.86
C PRO A 98 -5.03 6.16 -17.70
N SER A 99 -4.92 6.28 -19.02
CA SER A 99 -5.72 5.49 -19.95
C SER A 99 -5.16 4.06 -19.95
N PRO A 100 -6.02 3.02 -19.79
CA PRO A 100 -5.58 1.63 -19.78
C PRO A 100 -4.84 1.16 -21.05
N MET A 101 -4.97 1.90 -22.15
CA MET A 101 -4.26 1.64 -23.41
C MET A 101 -2.79 2.08 -23.40
N THR A 102 -2.39 3.00 -22.52
CA THR A 102 -1.04 3.59 -22.57
C THR A 102 -0.01 2.79 -21.78
N ASP A 103 -0.43 2.02 -20.77
CA ASP A 103 0.45 1.19 -19.96
C ASP A 103 -0.20 -0.17 -19.62
N PRO A 104 0.17 -1.27 -20.31
CA PRO A 104 -0.37 -2.61 -20.03
C PRO A 104 -0.01 -3.12 -18.63
N THR A 105 0.99 -2.52 -17.97
CA THR A 105 1.40 -2.84 -16.59
C THR A 105 0.36 -2.39 -15.55
N MET A 106 -0.36 -1.29 -15.80
CA MET A 106 -1.38 -0.78 -14.88
C MET A 106 -2.59 -1.72 -14.73
N LEU A 107 -3.00 -2.35 -15.84
CA LEU A 107 -4.05 -3.37 -15.83
C LEU A 107 -3.60 -4.60 -15.04
N THR A 108 -2.35 -5.03 -15.22
CA THR A 108 -1.81 -6.16 -14.45
C THR A 108 -1.73 -5.86 -12.97
N ASP A 109 -1.36 -4.65 -12.56
CA ASP A 109 -1.25 -4.29 -11.14
C ASP A 109 -2.61 -4.16 -10.45
N MET A 110 -3.65 -3.69 -11.16
CA MET A 110 -5.02 -3.70 -10.64
C MET A 110 -5.59 -5.12 -10.49
N MET A 111 -5.22 -6.04 -11.39
CA MET A 111 -5.70 -7.42 -11.33
C MET A 111 -4.95 -8.24 -10.27
N LYS A 112 -3.63 -8.06 -10.10
CA LYS A 112 -2.80 -8.76 -9.10
C LYS A 112 -3.33 -8.62 -7.67
N GLY A 113 -3.89 -7.46 -7.29
CA GLY A 113 -4.41 -7.27 -5.92
C GLY A 113 -5.60 -8.16 -5.56
N ASN A 114 -6.44 -8.53 -6.55
CA ASN A 114 -7.71 -9.20 -6.31
C ASN A 114 -7.73 -10.67 -6.76
N VAL A 115 -6.94 -11.05 -7.77
CA VAL A 115 -6.97 -12.42 -8.35
C VAL A 115 -5.94 -13.36 -7.73
N THR A 116 -4.86 -12.84 -7.15
CA THR A 116 -3.79 -13.67 -6.57
C THR A 116 -4.23 -14.31 -5.25
N PHE A 117 -5.39 -13.92 -4.69
CA PHE A 117 -5.79 -14.29 -3.34
C PHE A 117 -6.91 -15.34 -3.22
N VAL A 118 -7.52 -15.79 -4.31
CA VAL A 118 -8.47 -16.92 -4.30
C VAL A 118 -7.72 -18.24 -4.51
#